data_AF-A0A7V9IFX6-F1
#
_entry.id   AF-A0A7V9IFX6-F1
#
_cell.length_a   1.000
_cell.length_b   1.000
_cell.length_c   1.000
_cell.angle_alpha   90.00
_cell.angle_beta   90.00
_cell.angle_gamma   90.00
#
_symmetry.space_group_name_H-M   'P 1'
#
loop_
_entity.id
_entity.type
_entity.pdbx_description
1 polymer ?
#
loop_
_entity_poly.entity_id
_entity_poly.type
_entity_poly.pdbx_seq_one_letter_code
_entity_poly.pdbx_strand_id
1 'polypeptide(L)'
;MVAAFAAPAALAASSSPREIYADFADNGRLDGQYSTAELERALQDAEAQGYPGAGTAPAQAAIQERLGEQQAGGVGAVGQGGGTLPFTGLDLALLTAGAGALLLLGFGFRKLGRTRT
;
A
#
# COMPACT_ATOMS: atom_id res chain seq x y z
N MET A 1 13.68 -23.56 25.55
CA MET A 1 14.47 -22.92 24.48
C MET A 1 13.54 -22.68 23.31
N VAL A 2 13.21 -21.43 22.99
CA VAL A 2 12.36 -21.08 21.84
C VAL A 2 13.30 -20.75 20.68
N ALA A 3 13.21 -21.53 19.60
CA ALA A 3 13.92 -21.27 18.36
C ALA A 3 13.20 -20.13 17.62
N ALA A 4 13.84 -18.96 17.57
CA ALA A 4 13.39 -17.85 16.74
C ALA A 4 13.75 -18.16 15.27
N PHE A 5 12.74 -18.34 14.44
CA PHE A 5 12.89 -18.41 12.99
C PHE A 5 13.37 -17.04 12.48
N ALA A 6 14.59 -17.00 11.94
CA ALA A 6 15.08 -15.86 11.18
C ALA A 6 14.41 -15.89 9.79
N ALA A 7 13.48 -14.95 9.56
CA ALA A 7 13.01 -14.67 8.21
C ALA A 7 14.10 -13.87 7.46
N PRO A 8 14.44 -14.21 6.21
CA PRO A 8 15.40 -13.44 5.45
C PRO A 8 14.80 -12.06 5.15
N ALA A 9 15.39 -11.01 5.73
CA ALA A 9 15.17 -9.67 5.24
C ALA A 9 15.73 -9.61 3.82
N ALA A 10 14.84 -9.62 2.84
CA ALA A 10 15.18 -9.34 1.46
C ALA A 10 15.94 -8.02 1.43
N LEU A 11 17.19 -8.05 0.99
CA LEU A 11 17.91 -6.85 0.63
C LEU A 11 17.13 -6.23 -0.55
N ALA A 12 16.30 -5.24 -0.27
CA ALA A 12 15.68 -4.42 -1.29
C ALA A 12 16.83 -3.72 -2.03
N ALA A 13 17.11 -4.18 -3.25
CA ALA A 13 18.01 -3.52 -4.16
C ALA A 13 17.43 -2.14 -4.47
N SER A 14 18.10 -1.07 -4.03
CA SER A 14 17.61 0.30 -4.17
C SER A 14 17.66 0.76 -5.64
N SER A 15 16.54 0.66 -6.34
CA SER A 15 16.36 1.18 -7.69
C SER A 15 16.33 2.71 -7.66
N SER A 16 16.97 3.33 -8.65
CA SER A 16 16.95 4.78 -8.80
C SER A 16 15.63 5.25 -9.44
N PRO A 17 15.09 6.44 -9.10
CA PRO A 17 13.93 7.04 -9.77
C PRO A 17 14.02 6.99 -11.30
N ARG A 18 15.23 7.19 -11.83
CA ARG A 18 15.51 7.17 -13.27
C ARG A 18 15.27 5.81 -13.90
N GLU A 19 15.59 4.72 -13.21
CA GLU A 19 15.31 3.35 -13.69
C GLU A 19 13.81 3.07 -13.74
N ILE A 20 13.07 3.51 -12.72
CA ILE A 20 11.60 3.36 -12.67
C ILE A 20 10.94 4.09 -13.84
N TYR A 21 11.40 5.31 -14.15
CA TYR A 21 10.91 6.05 -15.32
C TYR A 21 11.37 5.45 -16.65
N ALA A 22 12.58 4.92 -16.72
CA ALA A 22 13.10 4.28 -17.92
C ALA A 22 12.34 2.98 -18.24
N ASP A 23 12.04 2.18 -17.22
CA ASP A 23 11.22 0.96 -17.33
C ASP A 23 9.85 1.29 -17.92
N PHE A 24 9.16 2.27 -17.31
CA PHE A 24 7.88 2.74 -17.83
C PHE A 24 7.98 3.32 -19.25
N ALA A 25 9.08 4.02 -19.58
CA ALA A 25 9.26 4.61 -20.90
C ALA A 25 9.54 3.57 -22.00
N ASP A 26 10.07 2.39 -21.65
CA ASP A 26 10.42 1.35 -22.62
C ASP A 26 9.18 0.63 -23.16
N ASN A 27 8.28 0.19 -22.27
CA ASN A 27 7.13 -0.64 -22.61
C ASN A 27 5.77 -0.06 -22.16
N GLY A 28 5.77 1.12 -21.53
CA GLY A 28 4.56 1.76 -20.98
C GLY A 28 4.05 1.13 -19.68
N ARG A 29 4.84 0.29 -19.01
CA ARG A 29 4.45 -0.47 -17.81
C ARG A 29 5.58 -0.50 -16.78
N LEU A 30 5.22 -0.63 -15.51
CA LEU A 30 6.20 -0.97 -14.47
C LEU A 30 6.19 -2.48 -14.27
N ASP A 31 7.13 -3.18 -14.88
CA ASP A 31 7.29 -4.64 -14.70
C ASP A 31 8.40 -5.00 -13.71
N GLY A 32 9.25 -4.03 -13.36
CA GLY A 32 10.25 -4.15 -12.30
C GLY A 32 9.67 -4.44 -10.91
N GLN A 33 10.50 -5.08 -10.09
CA GLN A 33 10.20 -5.34 -8.67
C GLN A 33 10.61 -4.14 -7.83
N TYR A 34 9.75 -3.12 -7.79
CA TYR A 34 9.95 -1.92 -6.98
C TYR A 34 9.22 -2.04 -5.65
N SER A 35 9.88 -1.60 -4.58
CA SER A 35 9.29 -1.41 -3.26
C SER A 35 8.52 -0.10 -3.19
N THR A 36 7.60 -0.01 -2.22
CA THR A 36 6.78 1.18 -1.99
C THR A 36 7.62 2.44 -1.77
N ALA A 37 8.70 2.34 -1.00
CA ALA A 37 9.61 3.46 -0.74
C ALA A 37 10.31 3.97 -2.01
N GLU A 38 10.57 3.10 -2.98
CA GLU A 38 11.21 3.48 -4.25
C GLU A 38 10.22 4.16 -5.19
N LEU A 39 8.98 3.65 -5.25
CA LEU A 39 7.89 4.28 -5.99
C LEU A 39 7.56 5.68 -5.44
N GLU A 40 7.51 5.83 -4.11
CA GLU A 40 7.32 7.14 -3.45
C GLU A 40 8.47 8.11 -3.74
N ARG A 41 9.71 7.62 -3.70
CA ARG A 41 10.88 8.44 -4.04
C ARG A 41 10.86 8.90 -5.49
N ALA A 42 10.39 8.06 -6.41
CA ALA A 42 10.26 8.43 -7.81
C ALA A 42 9.24 9.56 -8.01
N LEU A 43 8.10 9.49 -7.32
CA LEU A 43 7.09 10.56 -7.33
C LEU A 43 7.63 11.88 -6.78
N GLN A 44 8.29 11.84 -5.61
CA GLN A 44 8.87 13.04 -5.00
C GLN A 44 9.97 13.66 -5.87
N ASP A 45 10.79 12.83 -6.51
CA ASP A 45 11.86 13.30 -7.41
C ASP A 45 11.26 14.06 -8.62
N ALA A 46 10.15 13.59 -9.18
CA ALA A 46 9.46 14.27 -10.29
C ALA A 46 8.78 15.58 -9.87
N GLU A 47 8.19 15.63 -8.67
CA GLU A 47 7.62 16.86 -8.10
C GLU A 47 8.73 17.90 -7.84
N ALA A 48 9.86 17.46 -7.27
CA ALA A 48 11.02 18.32 -6.99
C ALA A 48 11.67 18.85 -8.27
N GLN A 49 11.63 18.07 -9.36
CA GLN A 49 12.16 18.48 -10.67
C GLN A 49 11.19 19.36 -11.47
N GLY A 50 9.97 19.59 -10.99
CA GLY A 50 9.01 20.48 -11.65
C GLY A 50 8.66 20.05 -13.08
N TYR A 51 8.72 18.74 -13.37
CA TYR A 51 8.55 18.17 -14.71
C TYR A 51 7.16 17.50 -14.87
N PRO A 52 6.08 18.25 -15.13
CA PRO A 52 4.88 17.70 -15.76
C PRO A 52 5.09 17.69 -17.27
N GLY A 53 6.07 16.91 -17.75
CA GLY A 53 6.20 16.63 -19.18
C GLY A 53 5.05 15.71 -19.59
N ALA A 54 4.47 15.90 -20.78
CA ALA A 54 3.38 15.05 -21.27
C ALA A 54 3.70 13.53 -21.28
N GLY A 55 4.98 13.15 -21.17
CA GLY A 55 5.44 11.76 -21.02
C GLY A 55 5.65 11.27 -19.57
N THR A 56 5.72 12.14 -18.56
CA THR A 56 5.88 11.74 -17.13
C THR A 56 4.56 11.56 -16.42
N ALA A 57 3.50 12.26 -16.84
CA ALA A 57 2.14 12.08 -16.32
C ALA A 57 1.64 10.62 -16.36
N PRO A 58 1.76 9.87 -17.46
CA PRO A 58 1.35 8.45 -17.47
C PRO A 58 2.21 7.57 -16.57
N ALA A 59 3.51 7.88 -16.45
CA ALA A 59 4.42 7.17 -15.56
C ALA A 59 4.06 7.40 -14.09
N GLN A 60 3.74 8.63 -13.71
CA GLN A 60 3.30 8.98 -12.35
C GLN A 60 1.99 8.28 -11.99
N ALA A 61 1.03 8.20 -12.94
CA ALA A 61 -0.23 7.50 -12.72
C ALA A 61 0.00 6.00 -12.47
N ALA A 62 0.88 5.36 -13.25
CA ALA A 62 1.19 3.95 -13.09
C ALA A 62 2.00 3.66 -11.80
N ILE A 63 2.89 4.57 -11.39
CA ILE A 63 3.59 4.48 -10.10
C ILE A 63 2.60 4.58 -8.93
N GLN A 64 1.63 5.50 -9.00
CA GLN A 64 0.57 5.65 -7.98
C GLN A 64 -0.37 4.45 -7.91
N GLU A 65 -0.75 3.87 -9.05
CA GLU A 65 -1.56 2.66 -9.11
C GLU A 65 -0.86 1.50 -8.40
N ARG A 66 0.42 1.27 -8.73
CA ARG A 66 1.23 0.21 -8.10
C ARG A 66 1.47 0.44 -6.61
N LEU A 67 1.65 1.70 -6.21
CA LEU A 67 1.76 2.05 -4.80
C LEU A 67 0.45 1.76 -4.05
N GLY A 68 -0.70 2.09 -4.64
CA GLY A 68 -2.02 1.79 -4.09
C GLY A 68 -2.30 0.29 -3.98
N GLU A 69 -1.89 -0.50 -4.98
CA GLU A 69 -1.99 -1.97 -4.95
C GLU A 69 -1.10 -2.60 -3.87
N GLN A 70 0.12 -2.09 -3.69
CA GLN A 70 1.06 -2.57 -2.66
C GLN A 70 0.65 -2.17 -1.25
N GLN A 71 0.11 -0.96 -1.07
CA GLN A 71 -0.42 -0.47 0.20
C GLN A 71 -1.74 -1.15 0.58
N ALA A 72 -2.58 -1.53 -0.40
CA ALA A 72 -3.78 -2.32 -0.16
C ALA A 72 -3.48 -3.79 0.21
N GLY A 73 -2.33 -4.32 -0.22
CA GLY A 73 -1.89 -5.69 0.07
C GLY A 73 -1.24 -5.88 1.46
N GLY A 74 -0.88 -4.79 2.15
CA GLY A 74 -0.21 -4.82 3.44
C GLY A 74 -1.12 -4.39 4.59
N VAL A 75 -1.78 -5.37 5.25
CA VAL A 75 -2.36 -5.25 6.60
C VAL A 75 -3.12 -3.94 6.92
N GLY A 76 -4.42 -3.90 6.56
CA GLY A 76 -5.41 -3.09 7.27
C GLY A 76 -5.35 -1.58 7.02
N ALA A 77 -5.64 -1.13 5.80
CA ALA A 77 -5.89 0.29 5.53
C ALA A 77 -7.32 0.68 5.95
N VAL A 78 -7.46 1.08 7.22
CA VAL A 78 -8.58 1.90 7.67
C VAL A 78 -8.16 3.36 7.49
N GLY A 79 -8.67 4.03 6.46
CA GLY A 79 -8.73 5.50 6.41
C GLY A 79 -8.00 6.20 5.26
N GLN A 80 -8.83 6.74 4.35
CA GLN A 80 -8.70 8.01 3.63
C GLN A 80 -7.44 8.27 2.78
N GLY A 81 -7.63 8.19 1.45
CA GLY A 81 -6.73 8.82 0.48
C GLY A 81 -7.20 8.71 -0.97
N GLY A 82 -7.98 9.68 -1.43
CA GLY A 82 -7.89 10.21 -2.80
C GLY A 82 -8.25 9.31 -3.99
N GLY A 83 -9.53 9.02 -4.17
CA GLY A 83 -10.05 8.55 -5.45
C GLY A 83 -11.54 8.30 -5.34
N THR A 84 -12.35 8.87 -6.24
CA THR A 84 -13.78 8.50 -6.39
C THR A 84 -13.92 7.12 -7.03
N LEU A 85 -13.14 6.16 -6.55
CA LEU A 85 -13.27 4.75 -6.85
C LEU A 85 -14.57 4.23 -6.23
N PRO A 86 -15.16 3.17 -6.79
CA PRO A 86 -16.51 2.65 -6.47
C PRO A 86 -16.65 2.05 -5.05
N PHE A 87 -15.75 2.37 -4.13
CA PHE A 87 -15.92 2.17 -2.70
C PHE A 87 -16.06 3.55 -2.08
N THR A 88 -17.32 3.98 -1.94
CA THR A 88 -17.60 5.26 -1.27
C THR A 88 -16.91 5.23 0.09
N GLY A 89 -16.22 6.30 0.49
CA GLY A 89 -15.62 6.35 1.84
C GLY A 89 -16.63 6.02 2.95
N LEU A 90 -17.93 6.18 2.66
CA LEU A 90 -19.04 5.70 3.48
C LEU A 90 -19.14 4.16 3.56
N ASP A 91 -19.06 3.44 2.44
CA ASP A 91 -19.08 1.96 2.41
C ASP A 91 -17.89 1.37 3.18
N LEU A 92 -16.71 1.98 3.04
CA LEU A 92 -15.53 1.60 3.83
C LEU A 92 -15.71 1.90 5.32
N ALA A 93 -16.30 3.06 5.66
CA ALA A 93 -16.61 3.40 7.05
C ALA A 93 -17.62 2.42 7.65
N LEU A 94 -18.65 2.02 6.90
CA LEU A 94 -19.67 1.06 7.34
C LEU A 94 -19.09 -0.34 7.52
N LEU A 95 -18.28 -0.82 6.57
CA LEU A 95 -17.59 -2.09 6.68
C LEU A 95 -16.68 -2.14 7.92
N THR A 96 -15.88 -1.09 8.13
CA THR A 96 -14.98 -0.98 9.28
C THR A 96 -15.76 -0.92 10.59
N ALA A 97 -16.83 -0.12 10.65
CA ALA A 97 -17.68 -0.01 11.82
C ALA A 97 -18.34 -1.35 12.17
N GLY A 98 -18.87 -2.07 11.17
CA GLY A 98 -19.47 -3.38 11.34
C GLY A 98 -18.47 -4.43 11.82
N ALA A 99 -17.29 -4.50 11.19
CA ALA A 99 -16.22 -5.41 11.59
C ALA A 99 -15.72 -5.12 13.01
N GLY A 100 -15.52 -3.84 13.35
CA GLY A 100 -15.12 -3.42 14.70
C GLY A 100 -16.16 -3.80 15.77
N ALA A 101 -17.44 -3.60 15.49
CA ALA A 101 -18.52 -3.99 16.40
C ALA A 101 -18.54 -5.51 16.64
N LEU A 102 -18.40 -6.31 15.58
CA LEU A 102 -18.32 -7.78 15.67
C LEU A 102 -17.11 -8.26 16.48
N LEU A 103 -15.94 -7.63 16.30
CA LEU A 103 -14.73 -7.95 17.06
C LEU A 103 -14.88 -7.64 18.55
N LEU A 104 -15.43 -6.46 18.89
CA LEU A 104 -15.69 -6.09 20.28
C LEU A 104 -16.67 -7.06 20.94
N LEU A 105 -17.73 -7.44 20.22
CA LEU A 105 -18.72 -8.39 20.69
C LEU A 105 -18.12 -9.79 20.91
N GLY A 106 -17.38 -10.30 19.92
CA GLY A 106 -16.69 -11.60 20.01
C GLY A 106 -15.65 -11.63 21.13
N PHE A 107 -14.89 -10.55 21.30
CA PHE A 107 -13.94 -10.41 22.41
C PHE A 107 -14.64 -10.35 23.77
N GLY A 108 -15.79 -9.68 23.86
CA GLY A 108 -16.63 -9.65 25.05
C GLY A 108 -17.08 -11.05 25.48
N PHE A 109 -17.60 -11.85 24.54
CA PHE A 109 -17.97 -13.24 24.81
C PHE A 109 -16.76 -14.12 25.13
N ARG A 110 -15.63 -13.93 24.45
CA ARG A 110 -14.38 -14.65 24.74
C ARG A 110 -13.87 -14.34 26.15
N LYS A 111 -13.94 -13.08 26.58
CA LYS A 111 -13.51 -12.65 27.92
C LYS A 111 -14.43 -13.22 29.00
N LEU A 112 -15.74 -13.22 28.78
CA LEU A 112 -16.73 -13.70 29.75
C LEU A 112 -16.79 -15.23 29.84
N GLY A 113 -16.57 -15.94 28.73
CA GLY A 113 -16.46 -17.40 28.73
C GLY A 113 -15.21 -17.91 29.45
N ARG A 114 -14.15 -17.10 29.49
CA ARG A 114 -12.88 -17.44 30.15
C ARG A 114 -12.91 -17.21 31.67
N THR A 115 -13.96 -16.59 32.20
CA THR A 115 -14.12 -16.37 33.65
C THR A 115 -14.81 -17.54 34.37
N ARG A 116 -15.17 -18.63 33.66
CA ARG A 116 -15.81 -19.83 34.23
C ARG A 116 -14.89 -21.06 34.31
N THR A 117 -13.59 -20.86 34.30
CA THR A 117 -12.56 -21.86 34.66
C THR A 117 -11.70 -21.30 35.76
#